data_AF-A0A9P7K7Z6-F1
#
_entry.id   AF-A0A9P7K7Z6-F1
#
_cell.length_a   1.000
_cell.length_b   1.000
_cell.length_c   1.000
_cell.angle_alpha   90.00
_cell.angle_beta   90.00
_cell.angle_gamma   90.00
#
_symmetry.space_group_name_H-M   'P 1'
#
loop_
_entity.id
_entity.type
_entity.pdbx_description
1 polymer ?
#
loop_
_entity_poly.entity_id
_entity_poly.type
_entity_poly.pdbx_seq_one_letter_code
_entity_poly.pdbx_strand_id
1 'polypeptide(L)'
;MRTGAGKTYSVNDVDENQSYEKAIGDAGNIYAPFSSQLEWEIVKWAKLCGASSTAFTELMSIQGVVDRLGLSFKNTNELNKIVDSLPGRP
;
A
#
# COMPACT_ATOMS: atom_id res chain seq x y z
N MET A 1 -29.73 38.34 -5.10
CA MET A 1 -29.04 37.96 -3.84
C MET A 1 -28.76 36.46 -3.89
N ARG A 2 -27.50 36.07 -3.74
CA ARG A 2 -27.00 34.70 -3.87
C ARG A 2 -27.09 34.02 -2.49
N THR A 3 -27.90 32.99 -2.33
CA THR A 3 -27.88 32.12 -1.13
C THR A 3 -26.88 31.00 -1.34
N GLY A 4 -26.05 30.79 -0.30
CA GLY A 4 -24.77 30.10 -0.36
C GLY A 4 -24.87 28.58 -0.52
N ALA A 5 -23.88 28.05 -1.21
CA ALA A 5 -23.62 26.62 -1.31
C ALA A 5 -23.00 26.12 0.00
N GLY A 6 -23.60 25.09 0.59
CA GLY A 6 -23.11 24.39 1.77
C GLY A 6 -24.03 23.22 2.09
N LYS A 7 -24.03 22.18 1.25
CA LYS A 7 -24.58 20.88 1.64
C LYS A 7 -23.54 20.21 2.53
N THR A 8 -23.80 20.12 3.83
CA THR A 8 -23.06 19.21 4.69
C THR A 8 -23.56 17.81 4.39
N TYR A 9 -22.68 16.95 3.86
CA TYR A 9 -22.98 15.54 3.71
C TYR A 9 -23.12 14.95 5.11
N SER A 10 -24.29 14.37 5.39
CA SER A 10 -24.49 13.53 6.58
C SER A 10 -23.54 12.35 6.45
N VAL A 11 -22.55 12.31 7.33
CA VAL A 11 -21.60 11.20 7.45
C VAL A 11 -22.41 9.99 7.92
N ASN A 12 -22.72 9.09 6.98
CA ASN A 12 -23.14 7.73 7.27
C ASN A 12 -21.85 6.91 7.46
N ASP A 13 -21.06 7.28 8.46
CA ASP A 13 -19.70 6.79 8.69
C ASP A 13 -19.77 5.75 9.80
N VAL A 14 -19.92 4.47 9.42
CA VAL A 14 -19.61 3.38 10.37
C VAL A 14 -19.23 2.02 9.78
N ASP A 15 -19.42 1.73 8.48
CA ASP A 15 -19.23 0.34 8.00
C ASP A 15 -18.03 0.13 7.04
N GLU A 16 -17.62 1.16 6.31
CA GLU A 16 -16.55 1.04 5.32
C GLU A 16 -15.17 0.95 5.96
N ASN A 17 -14.80 1.87 6.87
CA ASN A 17 -13.52 1.82 7.61
C ASN A 17 -13.31 0.49 8.35
N GLN A 18 -14.37 -0.07 8.95
CA GLN A 18 -14.31 -1.39 9.61
C GLN A 18 -14.04 -2.52 8.61
N SER A 19 -14.53 -2.40 7.37
CA SER A 19 -14.26 -3.34 6.29
C SER A 19 -12.81 -3.24 5.81
N TYR A 20 -12.23 -2.03 5.75
CA TYR A 20 -10.80 -1.84 5.49
C TYR A 20 -9.92 -2.45 6.59
N GLU A 21 -10.22 -2.16 7.85
CA GLU A 21 -9.46 -2.69 9.00
C GLU A 21 -9.49 -4.22 9.05
N LYS A 22 -10.65 -4.83 8.77
CA LYS A 22 -10.77 -6.30 8.72
C LYS A 22 -9.98 -6.93 7.56
N ALA A 23 -9.88 -6.25 6.43
CA ALA A 23 -9.27 -6.80 5.22
C ALA A 23 -7.76 -6.53 5.11
N ILE A 24 -7.24 -5.49 5.76
CA ILE A 24 -5.80 -5.17 5.76
C ILE A 24 -4.97 -6.22 6.52
N GLY A 25 -5.59 -6.99 7.43
CA GLY A 25 -4.95 -8.09 8.13
C GLY A 25 -4.00 -7.61 9.23
N ASP A 26 -4.13 -8.22 10.40
CA ASP A 26 -3.48 -7.87 11.67
C ASP A 26 -3.71 -6.42 12.13
N ALA A 27 -4.66 -6.22 13.05
CA ALA A 27 -4.94 -4.91 13.65
C ALA A 27 -3.75 -4.31 14.43
N GLY A 28 -2.66 -5.07 14.62
CA GLY A 28 -1.41 -4.62 15.24
C GLY A 28 -0.32 -4.20 14.24
N ASN A 29 -0.43 -4.56 12.96
CA ASN A 29 0.59 -4.25 11.97
C ASN A 29 0.28 -2.94 11.26
N ILE A 30 0.89 -1.85 11.75
CA ILE A 30 0.78 -0.52 11.14
C ILE A 30 1.37 -0.43 9.72
N TYR A 31 2.14 -1.44 9.31
CA TYR A 31 2.73 -1.55 7.97
C TYR A 31 1.99 -2.53 7.06
N ALA A 32 0.88 -3.13 7.53
CA ALA A 32 0.07 -4.00 6.70
C ALA A 32 -0.32 -3.31 5.38
N PRO A 33 -0.26 -4.01 4.23
CA PRO A 33 -0.11 -5.46 4.08
C PRO A 33 1.35 -5.97 4.08
N PHE A 34 2.33 -5.12 4.34
CA PHE A 34 3.75 -5.49 4.35
C PHE A 34 4.15 -6.13 5.68
N SER A 35 5.14 -7.03 5.64
CA SER A 35 5.56 -7.79 6.82
C SER A 35 6.46 -6.98 7.75
N SER A 36 7.02 -5.87 7.27
CA SER A 36 7.90 -5.00 8.06
C SER A 36 7.89 -3.54 7.59
N GLN A 37 8.36 -2.65 8.46
CA GLN A 37 8.62 -1.24 8.12
C GLN A 37 9.54 -1.11 6.91
N LEU A 38 10.60 -1.91 6.85
CA LEU A 38 11.61 -1.84 5.80
C LEU A 38 10.99 -2.12 4.41
N GLU A 39 10.12 -3.12 4.32
CA GLU A 39 9.39 -3.40 3.08
C GLU A 39 8.53 -2.19 2.66
N TRP A 40 7.78 -1.62 3.60
CA TRP A 40 6.96 -0.43 3.34
C TRP A 40 7.80 0.77 2.88
N GLU A 41 8.97 1.00 3.49
CA GLU A 41 9.87 2.09 3.13
C GLU A 41 10.46 1.92 1.72
N ILE A 42 10.84 0.70 1.34
CA ILE A 42 11.34 0.40 -0.01
C ILE A 42 10.24 0.62 -1.06
N VAL A 43 9.03 0.15 -0.79
CA VAL A 43 7.88 0.34 -1.69
C VAL A 43 7.54 1.81 -1.83
N LYS A 44 7.51 2.55 -0.72
CA LYS A 44 7.29 4.00 -0.72
C LYS A 44 8.37 4.72 -1.51
N TRP A 45 9.63 4.38 -1.31
CA TRP A 45 10.75 4.93 -2.09
C TRP A 45 10.57 4.65 -3.58
N ALA A 46 10.25 3.41 -3.97
CA ALA A 46 10.08 3.05 -5.38
C ALA A 46 8.95 3.86 -6.05
N LYS A 47 7.83 4.05 -5.35
CA LYS A 47 6.70 4.88 -5.83
C LYS A 47 7.06 6.36 -5.91
N LEU A 48 7.72 6.92 -4.90
CA LEU A 48 8.11 8.34 -4.86
C LEU A 48 9.24 8.68 -5.85
N CYS A 49 10.18 7.77 -6.04
CA CYS A 49 11.29 7.92 -6.97
C CYS A 49 10.84 7.83 -8.44
N GLY A 50 9.59 7.38 -8.70
CA GLY A 50 9.12 7.11 -10.05
C GLY A 50 9.88 5.95 -10.71
N ALA A 51 10.36 4.98 -9.92
CA ALA A 51 11.06 3.83 -10.46
C ALA A 51 10.13 3.06 -11.38
N SER A 52 10.58 2.77 -12.61
CA SER A 52 9.82 1.93 -13.52
C SER A 52 9.74 0.51 -12.97
N SER A 53 8.69 -0.23 -13.35
CA SER A 53 8.55 -1.64 -12.96
C SER A 53 9.76 -2.48 -13.34
N THR A 54 10.41 -2.15 -14.46
CA THR A 54 11.64 -2.78 -14.92
C THR A 54 12.81 -2.45 -14.01
N ALA A 55 13.08 -1.17 -13.75
CA ALA A 55 14.21 -0.75 -12.91
C ALA A 55 14.11 -1.31 -11.48
N PHE A 56 12.91 -1.35 -10.92
CA PHE A 56 12.68 -1.96 -9.61
C PHE A 56 12.92 -3.48 -9.63
N THR A 57 12.45 -4.17 -10.67
CA THR A 57 12.68 -5.62 -10.81
C THR A 57 14.16 -5.94 -11.02
N GLU A 58 14.88 -5.12 -11.77
CA GLU A 58 16.34 -5.25 -11.95
C GLU A 58 17.09 -5.07 -10.63
N LEU A 59 16.73 -4.07 -9.81
CA LEU A 59 17.29 -3.88 -8.47
C LEU A 59 17.06 -5.11 -7.58
N MET A 60 15.84 -5.66 -7.58
CA MET A 60 15.51 -6.87 -6.81
C MET A 60 16.21 -8.12 -7.34
N SER A 61 16.57 -8.14 -8.63
CA SER A 61 17.28 -9.26 -9.25
C SER A 61 18.77 -9.30 -8.92
N ILE A 62 19.32 -8.24 -8.32
CA ILE A 62 20.70 -8.23 -7.83
C ILE A 62 20.84 -9.32 -6.75
N GLN A 63 21.82 -10.21 -6.93
CA GLN A 63 22.03 -11.35 -6.06
C GLN A 63 22.16 -10.91 -4.59
N GLY A 64 21.29 -11.47 -3.74
CA GLY A 64 21.27 -11.23 -2.31
C GLY A 64 20.54 -9.96 -1.86
N VAL A 65 19.98 -9.13 -2.75
CA VAL A 65 19.19 -7.95 -2.34
C VAL A 65 17.92 -8.37 -1.60
N VAL A 66 17.12 -9.27 -2.18
CA VAL A 66 15.88 -9.77 -1.56
C VAL A 66 16.17 -10.45 -0.23
N ASP A 67 17.16 -11.34 -0.19
CA ASP A 67 17.49 -12.12 1.01
C ASP A 67 18.04 -11.25 2.15
N ARG A 68 18.94 -10.31 1.85
CA ARG A 68 19.57 -9.44 2.87
C ARG A 68 18.61 -8.39 3.42
N LEU A 69 17.67 -7.95 2.59
CA LEU A 69 16.64 -7.01 3.01
C LEU A 69 15.41 -7.72 3.61
N GLY A 70 15.34 -9.04 3.54
CA GLY A 70 14.22 -9.81 4.10
C GLY A 70 12.88 -9.48 3.43
N LEU A 71 12.87 -9.24 2.12
CA LEU A 71 11.66 -8.85 1.39
C LEU A 71 10.79 -10.07 1.11
N SER A 72 9.48 -9.90 1.27
CA SER A 72 8.46 -10.92 0.98
C SER A 72 8.10 -10.98 -0.50
N PHE A 73 8.66 -10.09 -1.33
CA PHE A 73 8.45 -10.01 -2.77
C PHE A 73 9.79 -9.84 -3.49
N LYS A 74 9.90 -10.37 -4.70
CA LYS A 74 11.13 -10.31 -5.50
C LYS A 74 11.04 -9.51 -6.80
N ASN A 75 9.88 -8.93 -7.09
CA ASN A 75 9.66 -8.15 -8.31
C ASN A 75 8.43 -7.25 -8.19
N THR A 76 8.25 -6.36 -9.17
CA THR A 76 7.12 -5.42 -9.20
C THR A 76 5.77 -6.13 -9.31
N ASN A 77 5.69 -7.31 -9.93
CA ASN A 77 4.41 -8.03 -10.09
C ASN A 77 3.92 -8.58 -8.74
N GLU A 78 4.81 -9.14 -7.92
CA GLU A 78 4.49 -9.58 -6.56
C GLU A 78 4.15 -8.41 -5.65
N LEU A 79 4.89 -7.31 -5.77
CA LEU A 79 4.54 -6.07 -5.08
C LEU A 79 3.13 -5.59 -5.45
N ASN A 80 2.81 -5.56 -6.75
CA ASN A 80 1.49 -5.14 -7.20
C ASN A 80 0.41 -6.09 -6.69
N LYS A 81 0.64 -7.41 -6.64
CA LYS A 81 -0.31 -8.36 -6.04
C LYS A 81 -0.59 -8.06 -4.56
N ILE A 82 0.42 -7.68 -3.79
CA ILE A 82 0.25 -7.28 -2.38
C ILE A 82 -0.64 -6.03 -2.31
N VAL A 83 -0.40 -5.04 -3.17
CA VAL A 83 -1.21 -3.81 -3.21
C VAL A 83 -2.64 -4.08 -3.71
N ASP A 84 -2.80 -4.92 -4.73
CA ASP A 84 -4.08 -5.29 -5.34
C ASP A 84 -4.94 -6.17 -4.40
N SER A 85 -4.31 -6.80 -3.40
CA SER A 85 -5.01 -7.56 -2.36
C SER A 85 -5.75 -6.67 -1.36
N LEU A 86 -5.46 -5.36 -1.38
CA LEU A 86 -6.14 -4.39 -0.52
C LEU A 86 -7.56 -4.16 -1.04
N PRO A 87 -8.57 -4.09 -0.15
CA PRO A 87 -9.91 -3.70 -0.55
C PRO A 87 -9.85 -2.32 -1.23
N GLY A 88 -10.57 -2.16 -2.35
CA GLY A 88 -10.65 -0.88 -3.05
C GLY A 88 -11.17 0.21 -2.11
N ARG A 89 -10.52 1.37 -2.03
CA ARG A 89 -10.90 2.51 -1.16
C ARG A 89 -12.35 2.96 -1.43
N PRO A 90 -13.08 3.48 -0.42
CA PRO A 90 -14.44 3.95 -0.60
C PRO A 90 -14.47 5.31 -1.31
#